data_AF-A0AAU4IE67-F1
#
_entry.id   AF-A0AAU4IE67-F1
#
_cell.length_a   1.000
_cell.length_b   1.000
_cell.length_c   1.000
_cell.angle_alpha   90.00
_cell.angle_beta   90.00
_cell.angle_gamma   90.00
#
_symmetry.space_group_name_H-M   'P 1'
#
loop_
_entity.id
_entity.type
_entity.pdbx_description
1 polymer ?
#
loop_
_entity_poly.entity_id
_entity_poly.type
_entity_poly.pdbx_seq_one_letter_code
_entity_poly.pdbx_strand_id
1 'polypeptide(L)'
;MLEINSAVRDQDGYVTVSGQIKNTGSEVFTRLGALRGEERTASPGSVAGASLVDAVGKKRYLVLRDTEGRCACTTGLASISGNESIAFFAQFPSPPATTTEVVFGLPTFAAATIKISG
;
A
#
# COMPACT_ATOMS: atom_id res chain seq x y z
N MET A 1 12.74 5.27 1.86
CA MET A 1 12.22 5.70 0.54
C MET A 1 11.13 4.72 0.10
N LEU A 2 10.11 5.24 -0.59
CA LEU A 2 9.02 4.45 -1.16
C LEU A 2 9.06 4.58 -2.68
N GLU A 3 8.96 3.46 -3.38
CA GLU A 3 8.87 3.39 -4.84
C GLU A 3 7.63 2.58 -5.22
N ILE A 4 6.80 3.11 -6.13
CA ILE A 4 5.65 2.38 -6.66
C ILE A 4 6.02 1.88 -8.05
N ASN A 5 5.96 0.56 -8.24
CA ASN A 5 6.33 -0.07 -9.51
C ASN A 5 5.12 -0.24 -10.42
N SER A 6 3.95 -0.58 -9.87
CA SER A 6 2.74 -0.76 -10.66
C SER A 6 1.45 -0.60 -9.85
N ALA A 7 0.37 -0.26 -10.54
CA ALA A 7 -0.99 -0.39 -10.06
C ALA A 7 -1.84 -1.00 -11.18
N VAL A 8 -2.26 -2.25 -11.00
CA VAL A 8 -2.93 -3.03 -12.04
C VAL A 8 -4.33 -3.41 -11.58
N ARG A 9 -5.29 -3.10 -12.43
CA ARG A 9 -6.69 -3.52 -12.32
C ARG A 9 -6.82 -4.96 -12.76
N ASP A 10 -7.52 -5.74 -11.95
CA ASP A 10 -7.89 -7.11 -12.25
C ASP A 10 -9.36 -7.19 -12.71
N GLN A 11 -9.69 -8.24 -13.46
CA GLN A 11 -11.05 -8.56 -13.90
C GLN A 11 -11.97 -8.90 -12.71
N ASP A 12 -11.40 -9.39 -11.61
CA ASP A 12 -12.13 -9.76 -10.39
C ASP A 12 -12.50 -8.56 -9.49
N GLY A 13 -12.33 -7.32 -9.97
CA GLY A 13 -12.86 -6.13 -9.31
C GLY A 13 -11.97 -5.55 -8.22
N TYR A 14 -10.65 -5.77 -8.30
CA TYR A 14 -9.66 -5.12 -7.44
C TYR A 14 -8.55 -4.44 -8.23
N VAL A 15 -7.81 -3.56 -7.55
CA VAL A 15 -6.54 -2.99 -8.03
C VAL A 15 -5.44 -3.44 -7.09
N THR A 16 -4.37 -4.02 -7.65
CA THR A 16 -3.17 -4.39 -6.90
C THR A 16 -2.09 -3.35 -7.14
N VAL A 17 -1.64 -2.69 -6.07
CA VAL A 17 -0.48 -1.80 -6.09
C VAL A 17 0.74 -2.56 -5.57
N SER A 18 1.83 -2.54 -6.34
CA SER A 18 3.10 -3.18 -5.99
C SER A 18 4.25 -2.18 -6.03
N GLY A 19 5.20 -2.34 -5.13
CA GLY A 19 6.32 -1.41 -5.00
C GLY A 19 7.42 -1.92 -4.08
N GLN A 20 8.30 -1.00 -3.70
CA GLN A 20 9.40 -1.26 -2.78
C GLN A 20 9.50 -0.20 -1.68
N ILE A 21 9.87 -0.66 -0.48
CA ILE A 21 10.27 0.19 0.64
C ILE A 21 11.76 -0.03 0.86
N LYS A 22 12.55 1.03 0.69
CA LYS A 22 14.00 1.02 0.91
C LYS A 22 14.35 1.75 2.20
N ASN A 23 15.13 1.10 3.06
CA ASN A 23 15.82 1.78 4.14
C ASN A 23 17.06 2.48 3.57
N THR A 24 17.05 3.80 3.53
CA THR A 24 18.19 4.60 3.00
C THR A 24 19.23 4.92 4.06
N GLY A 25 19.02 4.50 5.30
CA GLY A 25 20.01 4.62 6.38
C GLY A 25 21.01 3.47 6.41
N SER A 26 22.03 3.61 7.25
CA SER A 26 23.03 2.57 7.51
C SER A 26 22.59 1.56 8.58
N GLU A 27 21.70 1.95 9.48
CA GLU A 27 21.23 1.13 10.59
C GLU A 27 19.97 0.33 10.23
N VAL A 28 19.70 -0.73 11.01
CA VAL A 28 18.44 -1.47 10.90
C VAL A 28 17.24 -0.59 11.25
N PHE A 29 16.20 -0.61 10.41
CA PHE A 29 14.95 0.09 10.66
C PHE A 29 13.87 -0.87 11.12
N THR A 30 13.31 -0.64 12.31
CA THR A 30 12.32 -1.53 12.96
C THR A 30 10.96 -0.87 13.19
N ARG A 31 10.80 0.43 12.89
CA ARG A 31 9.54 1.17 13.13
C ARG A 31 8.50 0.95 12.02
N LEU A 32 8.35 -0.29 11.55
CA LEU A 32 7.41 -0.67 10.48
C LEU A 32 5.96 -0.73 10.98
N GLY A 33 5.75 -0.76 12.29
CA GLY A 33 4.45 -0.62 12.96
C GLY A 33 3.61 0.58 12.50
N ALA A 34 4.26 1.65 12.06
CA ALA A 34 3.61 2.87 11.60
C ALA A 34 2.93 2.70 10.22
N LEU A 35 3.38 1.76 9.39
CA LEU A 35 2.83 1.53 8.04
C LEU A 35 1.38 1.02 8.06
N ARG A 36 0.99 0.40 9.19
CA ARG A 36 -0.40 0.02 9.48
C ARG A 36 -1.34 1.21 9.61
N GLY A 37 -0.83 2.39 9.95
CA GLY A 37 -1.66 3.56 10.24
C GLY A 37 -2.67 3.28 11.38
N GLU A 38 -3.90 3.75 11.19
CA GLU A 38 -4.99 3.61 12.17
C GLU A 38 -5.67 2.22 12.18
N GLU A 39 -5.18 1.28 11.37
CA GLU A 39 -5.77 -0.05 11.23
C GLU A 39 -5.41 -0.96 12.40
N ARG A 40 -5.95 -0.68 13.59
CA ARG A 40 -5.55 -1.33 14.86
C ARG A 40 -5.72 -2.85 14.87
N THR A 41 -6.65 -3.39 14.07
CA THR A 41 -6.89 -4.83 13.95
C THR A 41 -5.93 -5.55 12.99
N ALA A 42 -5.16 -4.80 12.19
CA ALA A 42 -4.17 -5.38 11.29
C ALA A 42 -2.85 -5.69 12.01
N SER A 43 -2.05 -6.59 11.41
CA SER A 43 -0.71 -6.92 11.90
C SER A 43 0.15 -5.65 11.97
N PRO A 44 0.88 -5.38 13.07
CA PRO A 44 1.73 -4.20 13.20
C PRO A 44 2.71 -4.06 12.02
N GLY A 45 3.35 -5.15 11.61
CA GLY A 45 4.26 -5.19 10.47
C GLY A 45 3.52 -5.36 9.14
N SER A 46 2.56 -4.50 8.82
CA SER A 46 1.81 -4.58 7.56
C SER A 46 1.68 -3.23 6.88
N VAL A 47 1.44 -3.27 5.56
CA VAL A 47 1.10 -2.08 4.77
C VAL A 47 -0.41 -1.80 4.74
N ALA A 48 -1.17 -2.29 5.73
CA ALA A 48 -2.62 -2.18 5.78
C ALA A 48 -3.14 -0.74 5.84
N GLY A 49 -2.30 0.22 6.24
CA GLY A 49 -2.64 1.65 6.25
C GLY A 49 -2.58 2.30 4.86
N ALA A 50 -2.20 1.56 3.82
CA ALA A 50 -2.19 2.07 2.46
C ALA A 50 -3.61 2.48 2.00
N SER A 51 -3.69 3.47 1.11
CA SER A 51 -4.96 3.93 0.55
C SER A 51 -4.80 4.48 -0.85
N LEU A 52 -5.89 4.41 -1.63
CA LEU A 52 -6.03 5.11 -2.90
C LEU A 52 -7.07 6.22 -2.75
N VAL A 53 -6.81 7.39 -3.32
CA VAL A 53 -7.77 8.48 -3.41
C VAL A 53 -8.03 8.80 -4.88
N ASP A 54 -9.27 8.57 -5.30
CA ASP A 54 -9.81 9.07 -6.56
C ASP A 54 -10.39 10.47 -6.30
N ALA A 55 -9.62 11.50 -6.69
CA ALA A 55 -10.02 12.90 -6.47
C ALA A 55 -11.24 13.29 -7.31
N VAL A 56 -11.37 12.74 -8.52
CA VAL A 56 -12.48 13.02 -9.44
C VAL A 56 -13.76 12.38 -8.92
N GLY A 57 -13.67 11.10 -8.56
CA GLY A 57 -14.77 10.33 -7.95
C GLY A 57 -15.06 10.69 -6.49
N LYS A 58 -14.21 11.53 -5.87
CA LYS A 58 -14.28 11.95 -4.45
C LYS A 58 -14.37 10.75 -3.49
N LYS A 59 -13.61 9.69 -3.80
CA LYS A 59 -13.62 8.43 -3.04
C LYS A 59 -12.24 8.07 -2.54
N ARG A 60 -12.20 7.54 -1.32
CA ARG A 60 -11.02 6.90 -0.75
C ARG A 60 -11.27 5.40 -0.67
N TYR A 61 -10.31 4.63 -1.15
CA TYR A 61 -10.30 3.16 -1.11
C TYR A 61 -9.24 2.71 -0.12
N LEU A 62 -9.61 1.76 0.73
CA LEU A 62 -8.75 1.15 1.73
C LEU A 62 -8.37 -0.27 1.29
N VAL A 63 -7.32 -0.80 1.89
CA VAL A 63 -6.86 -2.17 1.61
C VAL A 63 -7.97 -3.17 1.91
N LEU A 64 -8.20 -4.10 0.99
CA LEU A 64 -9.15 -5.19 1.11
C LEU A 64 -8.85 -6.10 2.30
N ARG A 65 -9.89 -6.76 2.82
CA ARG A 65 -9.79 -7.68 3.94
C ARG A 65 -10.66 -8.90 3.73
N ASP A 66 -10.22 -10.01 4.30
CA ASP A 66 -11.07 -11.19 4.43
C ASP A 66 -12.05 -11.07 5.61
N THR A 67 -12.89 -12.09 5.77
CA THR A 67 -13.91 -12.16 6.84
C THR A 67 -13.32 -12.22 8.25
N GLU A 68 -12.04 -12.53 8.39
CA GLU A 68 -11.30 -12.56 9.65
C GLU A 68 -10.54 -11.24 9.89
N GLY A 69 -10.65 -10.27 8.98
CA GLY A 69 -10.04 -8.96 9.09
C GLY A 69 -8.57 -8.92 8.67
N ARG A 70 -8.02 -9.99 8.09
CA ARG A 70 -6.64 -9.98 7.55
C ARG A 70 -6.61 -9.16 6.27
N CYS A 71 -5.63 -8.30 6.12
CA CYS A 71 -5.48 -7.50 4.89
C CYS A 71 -5.06 -8.39 3.71
N ALA A 72 -5.53 -8.04 2.53
CA ALA A 72 -4.97 -8.49 1.26
C ALA A 72 -3.74 -7.64 0.90
N CYS A 73 -2.70 -7.76 1.73
CA CYS A 73 -1.49 -6.94 1.63
C CYS A 73 -0.27 -7.62 2.24
N THR A 74 0.92 -7.05 2.00
CA THR A 74 2.14 -7.52 2.65
C THR A 74 2.07 -7.34 4.17
N THR A 75 2.38 -8.41 4.88
CA THR A 75 2.47 -8.48 6.35
C THR A 75 3.80 -9.11 6.78
N GLY A 76 4.06 -9.22 8.09
CA GLY A 76 5.28 -9.83 8.61
C GLY A 76 6.52 -8.94 8.53
N LEU A 77 6.34 -7.65 8.27
CA LEU A 77 7.42 -6.67 8.21
C LEU A 77 7.98 -6.38 9.61
N ALA A 78 9.10 -7.01 9.96
CA ALA A 78 9.74 -6.85 11.28
C ALA A 78 10.87 -5.81 11.27
N SER A 79 11.74 -5.87 10.26
CA SER A 79 12.88 -4.96 10.11
C SER A 79 13.31 -4.85 8.65
N ILE A 80 13.99 -3.75 8.31
CA ILE A 80 14.69 -3.58 7.04
C ILE A 80 16.13 -3.18 7.36
N SER A 81 17.11 -3.96 6.90
CA SER A 81 18.54 -3.67 7.13
C SER A 81 18.95 -2.36 6.45
N GLY A 82 20.10 -1.81 6.84
CA GLY A 82 20.64 -0.62 6.18
C GLY A 82 20.82 -0.84 4.68
N ASN A 83 20.40 0.12 3.87
CA ASN A 83 20.41 0.06 2.40
C ASN A 83 19.57 -1.04 1.74
N GLU A 84 18.83 -1.84 2.51
CA GLU A 84 17.98 -2.92 1.99
C GLU A 84 16.66 -2.38 1.45
N SER A 85 16.13 -3.07 0.42
CA SER A 85 14.79 -2.87 -0.12
C SER A 85 13.95 -4.11 0.12
N ILE A 86 12.71 -3.91 0.56
CA ILE A 86 11.69 -4.96 0.62
C ILE A 86 10.59 -4.66 -0.40
N ALA A 87 10.13 -5.70 -1.10
CA ALA A 87 8.95 -5.59 -1.95
C ALA A 87 7.68 -5.57 -1.09
N PHE A 88 6.66 -4.86 -1.56
CA PHE A 88 5.32 -4.91 -0.95
C PHE A 88 4.24 -4.95 -2.03
N PHE A 89 3.06 -5.41 -1.63
CA PHE A 89 1.82 -5.26 -2.37
C PHE A 89 0.67 -4.87 -1.45
N ALA A 90 -0.35 -4.23 -2.00
CA ALA A 90 -1.63 -3.98 -1.36
C ALA A 90 -2.77 -4.02 -2.38
N GLN A 91 -3.85 -4.73 -2.07
CA GLN A 91 -5.04 -4.82 -2.92
C GLN A 91 -6.17 -3.93 -2.40
N PHE A 92 -6.85 -3.26 -3.32
CA PHE A 92 -7.94 -2.32 -3.05
C PHE A 92 -9.18 -2.72 -3.85
N PRO A 93 -10.39 -2.39 -3.39
CA PRO A 93 -11.56 -2.40 -4.28
C PRO A 93 -11.26 -1.56 -5.51
N SER A 94 -11.63 -2.06 -6.69
CA SER A 94 -11.35 -1.34 -7.94
C SER A 94 -12.16 -0.04 -8.00
N PRO A 95 -11.53 1.12 -8.27
CA PRO A 95 -12.27 2.33 -8.65
C PRO A 95 -13.11 2.09 -9.92
N PRO A 96 -13.98 3.02 -10.36
CA PRO A 96 -14.62 2.92 -11.68
C PRO A 96 -13.61 2.67 -12.81
N ALA A 97 -14.02 1.97 -13.86
CA ALA A 97 -13.15 1.68 -15.02
C ALA A 97 -12.64 2.95 -15.72
N THR A 98 -13.36 4.06 -15.57
CA THR A 98 -12.96 5.38 -16.08
C THR A 98 -11.87 6.06 -15.25
N THR A 99 -11.60 5.58 -14.02
CA THR A 99 -10.54 6.12 -13.16
C THR A 99 -9.21 5.49 -13.56
N THR A 100 -8.37 6.28 -14.22
CA THR A 100 -7.03 5.87 -14.70
C THR A 100 -5.89 6.43 -13.85
N GLU A 101 -6.20 7.33 -12.91
CA GLU A 101 -5.23 7.99 -12.04
C GLU A 101 -5.80 8.12 -10.63
N VAL A 102 -4.97 7.84 -9.63
CA VAL A 102 -5.30 7.92 -8.21
C VAL A 102 -4.09 8.42 -7.43
N VAL A 103 -4.33 8.98 -6.25
CA VAL A 103 -3.27 9.30 -5.29
C VAL A 103 -3.10 8.12 -4.34
N PHE A 104 -1.93 7.48 -4.38
CA PHE A 104 -1.53 6.46 -3.42
C PHE A 104 -0.92 7.11 -2.18
N GLY A 105 -1.35 6.64 -1.02
CA GLY A 105 -0.75 6.99 0.26
C GLY A 105 -0.38 5.75 1.04
N LEU A 106 0.80 5.76 1.66
CA LEU A 106 1.21 4.83 2.69
C LEU A 106 1.71 5.66 3.89
N PRO A 107 1.28 5.37 5.14
CA PRO A 107 1.71 6.15 6.30
C PRO A 107 3.22 6.28 6.39
N THR A 108 3.68 7.41 6.91
CA THR A 108 5.11 7.82 7.00
C THR A 108 5.78 8.21 5.69
N PHE A 109 5.11 8.05 4.54
CA PHE A 109 5.60 8.49 3.24
C PHE A 109 4.77 9.64 2.66
N ALA A 110 5.39 10.41 1.78
CA ALA A 110 4.65 11.35 0.94
C ALA A 110 3.72 10.58 0.00
N ALA A 111 2.51 11.11 -0.22
CA ALA A 111 1.59 10.55 -1.19
C ALA A 111 2.11 10.76 -2.62
N ALA A 112 1.76 9.84 -3.53
CA ALA A 112 2.19 9.87 -4.92
C ALA A 112 1.00 9.65 -5.86
N THR A 113 0.89 10.47 -6.90
CA THR A 113 -0.04 10.21 -7.99
C THR A 113 0.47 9.04 -8.83
N ILE A 114 -0.37 8.03 -9.03
CA ILE A 114 -0.05 6.83 -9.80
C ILE A 114 -1.14 6.54 -10.82
N LYS A 115 -0.74 5.93 -11.94
CA LYS A 115 -1.65 5.48 -12.99
C LYS A 115 -2.08 4.05 -12.74
N ILE A 116 -3.36 3.78 -12.98
CA ILE A 116 -3.92 2.43 -13.00
C ILE A 116 -3.90 1.95 -14.44
N SER A 117 -3.35 0.76 -14.67
CA SER A 117 -3.45 0.04 -15.93
C SER A 117 -4.34 -1.19 -15.78
N GLY A 118 -4.74 -1.79 -16.91
CA GLY A 118 -5.63 -2.96 -16.93
C GLY A 118 -7.10 -2.59 -17.09
#